data_AF-H0XZM8-F1
#
_entry.id   AF-H0XZM8-F1
#
_cell.length_a   1.000
_cell.length_b   1.000
_cell.length_c   1.000
_cell.angle_alpha   90.00
_cell.angle_beta   90.00
_cell.angle_gamma   90.00
#
_symmetry.space_group_name_H-M   'P 1'
#
loop_
_entity.id
_entity.type
_entity.pdbx_description
1 polymer ?
#
loop_
_entity_poly.entity_id
_entity_poly.type
_entity_poly.pdbx_seq_one_letter_code
_entity_poly.pdbx_strand_id
1 'polypeptide(L)'
;QAEFSELNLAAYVTGGCMVDMQVVRNGTKVVSRSFKPDFILVRQHAYSMALGEDYRSLVIGLQYGGLPAVNSLYSVYNFCSKPWVFSQLIKIFHSLGPEKFPLVEQTFFPNHKPM
;
A
#
# COMPACT_ATOMS: atom_id res chain seq x y z
N GLN A 1 -3.13 6.62 -15.85
CA GLN A 1 -3.60 5.56 -14.94
C GLN A 1 -2.87 4.28 -15.31
N ALA A 2 -2.46 3.50 -14.32
CA ALA A 2 -1.77 2.21 -14.47
C ALA A 2 -2.05 1.37 -13.23
N GLU A 3 -1.87 0.06 -13.33
CA GLU A 3 -1.84 -0.85 -12.17
C GLU A 3 -0.43 -0.88 -11.54
N PHE A 4 -0.33 -1.28 -10.27
CA PHE A 4 0.97 -1.44 -9.62
C PHE A 4 1.90 -2.43 -10.34
N SER A 5 1.33 -3.47 -10.96
CA SER A 5 2.05 -4.46 -11.77
C SER A 5 2.74 -3.87 -13.00
N GLU A 6 2.28 -2.71 -13.47
CA GLU A 6 2.78 -1.99 -14.65
C GLU A 6 3.79 -0.89 -14.27
N LEU A 7 4.03 -0.67 -12.98
CA LEU A 7 4.81 0.45 -12.48
C LEU A 7 6.19 0.02 -11.95
N ASN A 8 7.16 0.89 -12.16
CA ASN A 8 8.42 0.91 -11.43
C ASN A 8 8.81 2.36 -11.15
N LEU A 9 9.81 2.60 -10.32
CA LEU A 9 10.24 3.96 -10.02
C LEU A 9 11.71 4.03 -9.61
N ALA A 10 12.26 5.23 -9.71
CA ALA A 10 13.48 5.64 -9.03
C ALA A 10 13.19 6.92 -8.24
N ALA A 11 13.53 6.93 -6.95
CA ALA A 11 13.34 8.08 -6.08
C ALA A 11 14.69 8.62 -5.59
N TYR A 12 14.84 9.94 -5.59
CA TYR A 12 16.07 10.63 -5.26
C TYR A 12 15.82 11.69 -4.21
N VAL A 13 16.76 11.87 -3.28
CA VAL A 13 16.64 12.84 -2.16
C VAL A 13 16.33 14.26 -2.64
N THR A 14 16.96 14.71 -3.73
CA THR A 14 16.80 16.08 -4.26
C THR A 14 16.01 16.13 -5.56
N GLY A 15 15.80 15.00 -6.23
CA GLY A 15 15.24 14.92 -7.58
C GLY A 15 13.76 14.51 -7.66
N GLY A 16 13.16 14.19 -6.51
CA GLY A 16 11.80 13.66 -6.40
C GLY A 16 11.71 12.21 -6.87
N CYS A 17 10.53 11.81 -7.34
CA CYS A 17 10.26 10.47 -7.86
C CYS A 17 10.09 10.49 -9.38
N MET A 18 10.86 9.66 -10.09
CA MET A 18 10.62 9.32 -11.50
C MET A 18 9.89 7.98 -11.53
N VAL A 19 8.70 7.95 -12.13
CA VAL A 19 7.87 6.76 -12.27
C VAL A 19 7.92 6.28 -13.70
N ASP A 20 8.24 5.00 -13.87
CA ASP A 20 8.21 4.29 -15.14
C ASP A 20 6.95 3.45 -15.23
N MET A 21 6.16 3.67 -16.27
CA MET A 21 4.97 2.87 -16.57
C MET A 21 5.24 2.03 -17.81
N GLN A 22 5.09 0.71 -17.67
CA GLN A 22 5.29 -0.28 -18.73
C GLN A 22 3.95 -0.87 -19.15
N VAL A 23 3.60 -0.67 -20.43
CA VAL A 23 2.43 -1.32 -21.03
C VAL A 23 2.88 -2.58 -21.76
N VAL A 24 2.42 -3.74 -21.28
CA VAL A 24 2.67 -5.05 -21.89
C VAL A 24 1.45 -5.48 -22.68
N ARG A 25 1.61 -5.82 -23.96
CA ARG A 25 0.57 -6.49 -24.77
C ARG A 25 1.12 -7.81 -25.28
N ASN A 26 0.38 -8.89 -25.10
CA ASN A 26 0.76 -10.25 -25.55
C ASN A 26 2.17 -10.66 -25.09
N GLY A 27 2.53 -10.36 -23.83
CA GLY A 27 3.84 -10.70 -23.26
C GLY A 27 5.03 -9.88 -23.75
N THR A 28 4.82 -8.96 -24.70
CA THR A 28 5.86 -8.07 -25.22
C THR A 28 5.71 -6.68 -24.62
N LYS A 29 6.81 -6.09 -24.14
CA LYS A 29 6.81 -4.68 -23.70
C LYS A 29 6.61 -3.80 -24.93
N VAL A 30 5.49 -3.07 -24.99
CA VAL A 30 5.13 -2.28 -26.17
C VAL A 30 5.46 -0.80 -25.99
N VAL A 31 5.30 -0.27 -24.77
CA VAL A 31 5.59 1.14 -24.48
C VAL A 31 6.09 1.28 -23.04
N SER A 32 7.23 1.96 -22.85
CA SER A 32 7.60 2.52 -21.54
C SER A 32 7.48 4.04 -21.58
N ARG A 33 6.77 4.62 -20.61
CA ARG A 33 6.72 6.08 -20.42
C ARG A 33 7.19 6.41 -19.02
N SER A 34 8.15 7.32 -18.93
CA SER A 34 8.63 7.86 -17.66
C SER A 34 8.00 9.22 -17.41
N PHE A 35 7.56 9.48 -16.19
CA PHE A 35 7.00 10.76 -15.79
C PHE A 35 7.26 11.05 -14.31
N LYS A 36 7.17 12.33 -13.94
CA LYS A 36 7.22 12.78 -12.55
C LYS A 36 5.81 13.19 -12.12
N PRO A 37 5.09 12.36 -11.36
CA PRO A 37 3.76 12.75 -10.88
C PRO A 37 3.89 13.85 -9.83
N ASP A 38 2.97 14.81 -9.83
CA ASP A 38 2.85 15.79 -8.75
C ASP A 38 1.95 15.31 -7.61
N PHE A 39 1.10 14.31 -7.88
CA PHE A 39 0.14 13.75 -6.93
C PHE A 39 -0.26 12.33 -7.31
N ILE A 40 -0.64 11.50 -6.33
CA ILE A 40 -1.07 10.11 -6.54
C ILE A 40 -2.48 9.87 -5.98
N LEU A 41 -3.30 9.12 -6.70
CA LEU A 41 -4.53 8.51 -6.20
C LEU A 41 -4.38 6.99 -6.19
N VAL A 42 -4.35 6.37 -5.01
CA VAL A 42 -4.21 4.91 -4.87
C VAL A 42 -5.59 4.26 -4.81
N ARG A 43 -5.89 3.41 -5.80
CA ARG A 43 -7.19 2.69 -5.93
C ARG A 43 -7.05 1.18 -5.98
N GLN A 44 -5.83 0.66 -5.81
CA GLN A 44 -5.50 -0.76 -5.83
C GLN A 44 -4.90 -1.16 -4.48
N HIS A 45 -5.04 -2.43 -4.09
CA HIS A 45 -4.35 -2.96 -2.92
C HIS A 45 -2.83 -2.96 -3.17
N ALA A 46 -2.08 -2.34 -2.24
CA ALA A 46 -0.61 -2.31 -2.31
C ALA A 46 0.04 -3.62 -1.86
N TYR A 47 -0.72 -4.53 -1.25
CA TYR A 47 -0.22 -5.82 -0.76
C TYR A 47 -1.33 -6.87 -0.71
N SER A 48 -0.97 -8.07 -1.13
CA SER A 48 -1.71 -9.31 -0.97
C SER A 48 -0.71 -10.45 -0.75
N MET A 49 -1.15 -11.52 -0.08
CA MET A 49 -0.32 -12.71 0.13
C MET A 49 -0.30 -13.63 -1.09
N ALA A 50 -1.06 -13.33 -2.14
CA ALA A 50 -1.00 -14.07 -3.39
C ALA A 50 0.34 -13.82 -4.11
N LEU A 51 0.76 -14.80 -4.91
CA LEU A 51 2.04 -14.74 -5.62
C LEU A 51 2.08 -13.54 -6.58
N GLY A 52 3.08 -12.67 -6.41
CA GLY A 52 3.32 -11.52 -7.29
C GLY A 52 2.53 -10.26 -6.95
N GLU A 53 1.78 -10.23 -5.84
CA GLU A 53 0.96 -9.09 -5.42
C GLU A 53 1.54 -8.32 -4.21
N ASP A 54 2.87 -8.16 -4.17
CA ASP A 54 3.56 -7.36 -3.16
C ASP A 54 4.16 -6.09 -3.76
N TYR A 55 3.46 -4.97 -3.59
CA TYR A 55 3.84 -3.65 -4.12
C TYR A 55 4.26 -2.67 -3.03
N ARG A 56 4.58 -3.16 -1.82
CA ARG A 56 4.97 -2.32 -0.68
C ARG A 56 6.22 -1.49 -0.98
N SER A 57 7.16 -2.04 -1.75
CA SER A 57 8.37 -1.33 -2.20
C SER A 57 8.05 -0.11 -3.07
N LEU A 58 7.03 -0.19 -3.93
CA LEU A 58 6.56 0.96 -4.71
C LEU A 58 5.99 2.04 -3.79
N VAL A 59 5.15 1.68 -2.82
CA VAL A 59 4.61 2.64 -1.84
C VAL A 59 5.73 3.35 -1.07
N ILE A 60 6.75 2.59 -0.63
CA ILE A 60 7.95 3.14 0.01
C ILE A 60 8.66 4.12 -0.92
N GLY A 61 8.88 3.75 -2.19
CA GLY A 61 9.55 4.59 -3.17
C GLY A 61 8.81 5.90 -3.48
N LEU A 62 7.49 5.84 -3.60
CA LEU A 62 6.64 7.02 -3.79
C LEU A 62 6.71 7.96 -2.57
N GLN A 63 6.70 7.40 -1.35
CA GLN A 63 6.84 8.16 -0.11
C GLN A 63 8.25 8.77 0.02
N TYR A 64 9.28 8.01 -0.37
CA TYR A 64 10.67 8.45 -0.38
C TYR A 64 10.87 9.63 -1.33
N GLY A 65 10.19 9.62 -2.48
CA GLY A 65 10.19 10.72 -3.44
C GLY A 65 9.34 11.92 -3.03
N GLY A 66 8.73 11.91 -1.84
CA GLY A 66 7.99 13.05 -1.27
C GLY A 66 6.64 13.30 -1.93
N LEU A 67 6.05 12.30 -2.60
CA LEU A 67 4.82 12.48 -3.35
C LEU A 67 3.57 12.55 -2.43
N PRO A 68 2.72 13.58 -2.57
CA PRO A 68 1.42 13.60 -1.91
C PRO A 68 0.47 12.57 -2.53
N ALA A 69 -0.40 11.97 -1.71
CA ALA A 69 -1.33 10.95 -2.18
C ALA A 69 -2.66 10.89 -1.42
N VAL A 70 -3.67 10.31 -2.07
CA VAL A 70 -4.95 9.91 -1.47
C VAL A 70 -5.17 8.40 -1.60
N ASN A 71 -5.44 7.66 -0.50
CA ASN A 71 -5.15 8.08 0.88
C ASN A 71 -3.64 8.31 1.06
N SER A 72 -3.21 8.89 2.19
CA SER A 72 -1.78 9.15 2.42
C SER A 72 -0.95 7.86 2.27
N LEU A 73 0.23 7.95 1.67
CA LEU A 73 1.10 6.78 1.48
C LEU A 73 1.48 6.12 2.82
N TYR A 74 1.58 6.92 3.90
CA TYR A 74 1.68 6.43 5.26
C TYR A 74 0.52 5.49 5.64
N SER A 75 -0.73 5.90 5.41
CA SER A 75 -1.89 5.05 5.70
C SER A 75 -1.95 3.82 4.79
N VAL A 76 -1.63 3.97 3.50
CA VAL A 76 -1.57 2.86 2.53
C VAL A 76 -0.57 1.80 2.99
N TYR A 77 0.63 2.22 3.41
CA TYR A 77 1.66 1.31 3.92
C TYR A 77 1.19 0.58 5.19
N ASN A 78 0.62 1.31 6.15
CA ASN A 78 0.08 0.72 7.38
C ASN A 78 -1.10 -0.24 7.12
N PHE A 79 -1.86 -0.03 6.04
CA PHE A 79 -2.98 -0.90 5.65
C PHE A 79 -2.54 -2.25 5.03
N CYS A 80 -1.25 -2.47 4.80
CA CYS A 80 -0.74 -3.73 4.25
C CYS A 80 -0.81 -4.93 5.22
N SER A 81 -1.21 -4.72 6.49
CA SER A 81 -1.46 -5.82 7.43
C SER A 81 -2.85 -5.66 8.06
N LYS A 82 -3.78 -6.57 7.75
CA LYS A 82 -5.13 -6.53 8.32
C LYS A 82 -5.12 -6.59 9.85
N PRO A 83 -4.34 -7.48 10.51
CA PRO A 83 -4.24 -7.47 11.98
C PRO A 83 -3.68 -6.16 12.55
N TRP A 84 -2.74 -5.52 11.84
CA TRP A 84 -2.21 -4.22 12.26
C TRP A 84 -3.29 -3.14 12.25
N VAL A 85 -4.10 -3.08 11.20
CA VAL A 85 -5.25 -2.15 11.13
C VAL A 85 -6.28 -2.48 12.22
N PHE A 86 -6.57 -3.77 12.43
CA PHE A 86 -7.50 -4.22 13.46
C PHE A 86 -7.05 -3.79 14.87
N SER A 87 -5.74 -3.75 15.14
CA SER A 87 -5.22 -3.23 16.42
C SER A 87 -5.60 -1.76 16.69
N GLN A 88 -5.80 -0.94 15.65
CA GLN A 88 -6.30 0.44 15.82
C GLN A 88 -7.79 0.44 16.17
N LEU A 89 -8.57 -0.51 15.64
CA LEU A 89 -9.98 -0.68 16.01
C LEU A 89 -10.12 -1.11 17.48
N ILE A 90 -9.22 -1.95 17.98
CA ILE A 90 -9.18 -2.32 19.42
C ILE A 90 -8.96 -1.09 20.30
N LYS A 91 -8.10 -0.15 19.90
CA LYS A 91 -7.90 1.11 20.64
C LYS A 91 -9.18 1.95 20.69
N ILE A 92 -9.91 2.03 19.57
CA ILE A 92 -11.19 2.74 19.50
C ILE A 92 -12.23 2.04 20.39
N PHE A 93 -12.30 0.72 20.33
CA PHE A 93 -13.16 -0.10 21.19
C PHE A 93 -12.90 0.18 22.68
N HIS A 94 -11.65 0.15 23.14
CA HIS A 94 -11.31 0.46 24.52
C HIS A 94 -11.63 1.91 24.93
N SER A 95 -11.56 2.86 24.00
CA SER A 95 -11.86 4.27 24.27
C SER A 95 -13.36 4.58 24.30
N LEU A 96 -14.17 3.92 23.48
CA LEU A 96 -15.58 4.23 23.30
C LEU A 96 -16.53 3.25 24.01
N GLY A 97 -16.05 2.05 24.32
CA GLY A 97 -16.83 0.97 24.90
C GLY A 97 -17.69 0.22 23.86
N PRO A 98 -18.17 -0.98 24.24
CA PRO A 98 -18.91 -1.88 23.34
C PRO A 98 -20.25 -1.32 22.87
N GLU A 99 -20.89 -0.44 23.64
CA GLU A 99 -22.18 0.16 23.26
C GLU A 99 -22.06 1.11 22.06
N LYS A 100 -20.97 1.89 22.00
CA LYS A 100 -20.76 2.88 20.93
C LYS A 100 -19.96 2.33 19.76
N PHE A 101 -19.08 1.36 20.02
CA PHE A 101 -18.25 0.74 18.99
C PHE A 101 -18.22 -0.78 19.23
N PRO A 102 -19.24 -1.53 18.79
CA PRO A 102 -19.32 -2.98 19.02
C PRO A 102 -18.35 -3.74 18.11
N LEU A 103 -17.08 -3.83 18.53
CA LEU A 103 -16.05 -4.57 17.80
C LEU A 103 -16.22 -6.08 17.99
N VAL A 104 -16.16 -6.84 16.89
CA VAL A 104 -16.23 -8.30 16.93
C VAL A 104 -15.04 -8.89 17.70
N GLU A 105 -15.30 -9.93 18.50
CA GLU A 105 -14.26 -10.66 19.20
C GLU A 105 -13.38 -11.44 18.20
N GLN A 106 -12.07 -11.24 18.27
CA GLN A 106 -11.09 -11.92 17.42
C GLN A 106 -9.80 -12.18 18.20
N THR A 107 -9.17 -13.32 17.91
CA THR A 107 -7.87 -13.71 18.47
C THR A 107 -6.82 -13.69 17.36
N PHE A 108 -5.72 -12.97 17.58
CA PHE A 108 -4.59 -12.96 16.65
C PHE A 108 -3.54 -14.00 17.07
N PHE A 109 -3.13 -14.84 16.12
CA PHE A 109 -2.02 -15.77 16.29
C PHE A 109 -0.87 -15.34 15.35
N PRO A 110 0.36 -15.15 15.85
CA PRO A 110 1.48 -14.75 15.00
C PRO A 110 1.94 -15.85 14.04
N ASN A 111 1.65 -17.12 14.36
CA ASN A 111 1.95 -18.30 13.56
C ASN A 111 1.14 -19.49 14.08
N HIS A 112 1.34 -20.67 13.48
CA HIS A 112 0.59 -21.90 13.79
C HIS A 112 1.04 -22.62 15.07
N LYS A 113 2.12 -22.17 15.75
CA LYS A 113 2.64 -22.85 16.93
C LYS A 113 1.65 -22.71 18.10
N PRO A 114 1.49 -23.74 18.93
CA PRO A 114 0.65 -23.67 20.13
C PRO A 114 1.20 -22.62 21.11
N MET A 115 0.29 -21.94 21.82
CA MET A 115 0.59 -21.00 22.90
C MET A 115 0.64 -21.71 24.25
#